data_AF-A0A2V9K452-F1
#
_entry.id   AF-A0A2V9K452-F1
#
_cell.length_a   1.000
_cell.length_b   1.000
_cell.length_c   1.000
_cell.angle_alpha   90.00
_cell.angle_beta   90.00
_cell.angle_gamma   90.00
#
_symmetry.space_group_name_H-M   'P 1'
#
loop_
_entity.id
_entity.type
_entity.pdbx_description
1 polymer ?
#
loop_
_entity_poly.entity_id
_entity_poly.type
_entity_poly.pdbx_seq_one_letter_code
_entity_poly.pdbx_strand_id
1 'polypeptide(L)'
;MRALVYTAPRHLEIQDLPSPEPKPGEFLVRVRAAGVCGSDLDGFLGKSKKRVPPLVLGHEFSGEIVNSGNGAPDFCAGDRVAVFPLISCGQCSYCRSSRHHICPARRVYGLDFHGGLAECVSAGRLGRAARQRRPRAGPLALGPRQDGRGVRRGPHWRSGRLGGKVLWREPARGGGYQCKSLGKDERPRR
;
A
#
# COMPACT_ATOMS: atom_id res chain seq x y z
N MET A 1 10.96 0.26 15.34
CA MET A 1 9.95 -0.68 14.80
C MET A 1 10.62 -2.03 14.72
N ARG A 2 9.91 -3.10 15.06
CA ARG A 2 10.45 -4.46 14.95
C ARG A 2 10.37 -4.94 13.51
N ALA A 3 11.41 -5.63 13.06
CA ALA A 3 11.48 -6.28 11.75
C ALA A 3 12.25 -7.59 11.83
N LEU A 4 11.86 -8.57 11.00
CA LEU A 4 12.63 -9.79 10.80
C LEU A 4 13.65 -9.56 9.69
N VAL A 5 14.91 -9.43 10.09
CA VAL A 5 16.04 -9.06 9.24
C VAL A 5 16.80 -10.32 8.83
N TYR A 6 16.92 -10.53 7.51
CA TYR A 6 17.87 -11.47 6.94
C TYR A 6 19.27 -10.88 7.02
N THR A 7 20.09 -11.41 7.90
CA THR A 7 21.44 -10.89 8.24
C THR A 7 22.56 -11.69 7.59
N ALA A 8 22.34 -12.97 7.30
CA ALA A 8 23.24 -13.85 6.56
C ALA A 8 22.47 -15.10 6.08
N PRO A 9 23.00 -15.89 5.11
CA PRO A 9 22.42 -17.19 4.77
C PRO A 9 22.12 -18.03 6.01
N ARG A 10 20.88 -18.51 6.10
CA ARG A 10 20.29 -19.28 7.20
C ARG A 10 20.19 -18.53 8.52
N HIS A 11 20.31 -17.20 8.50
CA HIS A 11 20.25 -16.35 9.68
C HIS A 11 19.20 -15.26 9.53
N LEU A 12 18.24 -15.24 10.47
CA LEU A 12 17.17 -14.26 10.57
C LEU A 12 17.08 -13.79 12.01
N GLU A 13 17.01 -12.48 12.21
CA GLU A 13 16.96 -11.87 13.54
C GLU A 13 15.80 -10.88 13.62
N ILE A 14 15.10 -10.86 14.76
CA ILE A 14 14.21 -9.74 15.06
C ILE A 14 15.08 -8.58 15.55
N GLN A 15 15.06 -7.48 14.82
CA GLN A 15 15.81 -6.27 15.18
C GLN A 15 14.87 -5.06 15.31
N ASP A 16 15.23 -4.13 16.18
CA ASP A 16 14.62 -2.81 16.25
C ASP A 16 15.30 -1.87 15.26
N LEU A 17 14.54 -1.49 14.22
CA LEU A 17 14.98 -0.55 13.18
C LEU A 17 14.27 0.80 13.32
N PRO A 18 14.84 1.90 12.82
CA PRO A 18 14.12 3.15 12.66
C PRO A 18 12.82 2.94 11.87
N SER A 19 11.74 3.62 12.27
CA SER A 19 10.53 3.62 11.45
C SER A 19 10.85 4.29 10.10
N PRO A 20 10.41 3.74 8.95
CA PRO A 20 10.71 4.33 7.67
C PRO A 20 9.94 5.65 7.52
N GLU A 21 10.61 6.63 6.92
CA GLU A 21 10.00 7.92 6.58
C GLU A 21 9.52 7.90 5.13
N PRO A 22 8.22 8.17 4.87
CA PRO A 22 7.71 8.24 3.52
C PRO A 22 8.31 9.38 2.71
N LYS A 23 8.84 9.06 1.53
CA LYS A 23 9.28 10.06 0.55
C LYS A 23 8.08 10.68 -0.19
N PRO A 24 8.27 11.78 -0.94
CA PRO A 24 7.21 12.30 -1.81
C PRO A 24 6.66 11.21 -2.75
N GLY A 25 5.34 11.04 -2.75
CA GLY A 25 4.64 9.98 -3.49
C GLY A 25 4.54 8.64 -2.77
N GLU A 26 5.06 8.52 -1.54
CA GLU A 26 4.92 7.34 -0.68
C GLU A 26 4.01 7.63 0.52
N PHE A 27 3.60 6.56 1.18
CA PHE A 27 2.81 6.53 2.40
C PHE A 27 3.36 5.47 3.35
N LEU A 28 3.22 5.72 4.65
CA LEU A 28 3.60 4.76 5.67
C LEU A 28 2.48 3.73 5.82
N VAL A 29 2.78 2.47 5.58
CA VAL A 29 1.87 1.34 5.81
C VAL A 29 2.26 0.66 7.10
N ARG A 30 1.33 0.57 8.05
CA ARG A 30 1.43 -0.39 9.17
C ARG A 30 1.03 -1.75 8.64
N VAL A 31 1.97 -2.68 8.62
CA VAL A 31 1.72 -4.03 8.13
C VAL A 31 0.78 -4.74 9.10
N ARG A 32 -0.24 -5.39 8.55
CA ARG A 32 -1.20 -6.19 9.32
C ARG A 32 -1.08 -7.68 9.01
N ALA A 33 -0.62 -8.02 7.81
CA ALA A 33 -0.32 -9.37 7.41
C ALA A 33 0.80 -9.37 6.35
N ALA A 34 1.70 -10.34 6.45
CA ALA A 34 2.72 -10.63 5.46
C ALA A 34 2.79 -12.14 5.21
N GLY A 35 2.83 -12.52 3.94
CA GLY A 35 3.07 -13.89 3.48
C GLY A 35 4.56 -14.19 3.38
N VAL A 36 4.89 -15.48 3.48
CA VAL A 36 6.23 -16.01 3.21
C VAL A 36 6.17 -16.75 1.88
N CYS A 37 6.96 -16.30 0.92
CA CYS A 37 7.01 -16.88 -0.42
C CYS A 37 8.22 -17.81 -0.56
N GLY A 38 8.18 -18.74 -1.52
CA GLY A 38 9.33 -19.60 -1.84
C GLY A 38 10.60 -18.80 -2.16
N SER A 39 10.48 -17.62 -2.77
CA SER A 39 11.64 -16.78 -3.05
C SER A 39 12.24 -16.10 -1.80
N ASP A 40 11.49 -15.98 -0.70
CA ASP A 40 12.06 -15.58 0.60
C ASP A 40 12.90 -16.72 1.18
N LEU A 41 12.46 -17.99 1.01
CA LEU A 41 13.26 -19.17 1.36
C LEU A 41 14.53 -19.28 0.52
N ASP A 42 14.48 -18.99 -0.78
CA ASP A 42 15.69 -18.93 -1.61
C ASP A 42 16.66 -17.84 -1.15
N GLY A 43 16.13 -16.72 -0.65
CA GLY A 43 16.92 -15.70 0.02
C GLY A 43 17.57 -16.23 1.29
N PHE A 44 16.76 -16.75 2.21
CA PHE A 44 17.21 -17.34 3.46
C PHE A 44 18.28 -18.42 3.25
N LEU A 45 18.11 -19.31 2.28
CA LEU A 45 19.09 -20.37 1.99
C LEU A 45 20.36 -19.88 1.27
N GLY A 46 20.46 -18.59 0.95
CA GLY A 46 21.60 -18.03 0.20
C GLY A 46 21.63 -18.38 -1.29
N LYS A 47 20.53 -18.91 -1.84
CA LYS A 47 20.43 -19.31 -3.26
C LYS A 47 20.17 -18.11 -4.18
N SER A 48 19.56 -17.05 -3.64
CA SER A 48 19.29 -15.83 -4.40
C SER A 48 20.46 -14.85 -4.32
N LYS A 49 21.19 -14.68 -5.43
CA LYS A 49 22.22 -13.64 -5.57
C LYS A 49 21.69 -12.20 -5.48
N LYS A 50 20.37 -12.03 -5.58
CA LYS A 50 19.72 -10.70 -5.58
C LYS A 50 19.32 -10.23 -4.19
N ARG A 51 19.19 -11.14 -3.22
CA ARG A 51 18.83 -10.82 -1.83
C ARG A 51 20.11 -10.68 -1.03
N VAL A 52 20.58 -9.45 -0.88
CA VAL A 52 21.84 -9.13 -0.20
C VAL A 52 21.54 -8.72 1.24
N PRO A 53 22.06 -9.42 2.27
CA PRO A 53 21.94 -8.98 3.65
C PRO A 53 22.70 -7.66 3.92
N PRO A 54 22.28 -6.84 4.92
CA PRO A 54 21.09 -7.00 5.74
C PRO A 54 19.80 -6.57 5.01
N LEU A 55 18.74 -7.38 5.10
CA LEU A 55 17.51 -7.14 4.35
C LEU A 55 16.28 -7.65 5.11
N VAL A 56 15.28 -6.79 5.33
CA VAL A 56 13.93 -7.26 5.67
C VAL A 56 13.29 -7.88 4.42
N LEU A 57 12.92 -9.17 4.49
CA LEU A 57 12.27 -9.88 3.38
C LEU A 57 10.75 -9.57 3.33
N GLY A 58 10.02 -10.26 2.44
CA GLY A 58 8.56 -10.15 2.33
C GLY A 58 8.09 -9.19 1.25
N HIS A 59 7.65 -9.73 0.12
CA HIS A 59 7.02 -8.97 -0.98
C HIS A 59 5.51 -9.21 -1.08
N GLU A 60 4.95 -9.97 -0.14
CA GLU A 60 3.53 -10.29 -0.09
C GLU A 60 2.96 -9.69 1.20
N PHE A 61 2.52 -8.43 1.18
CA PHE A 61 2.04 -7.80 2.41
C PHE A 61 0.86 -6.86 2.20
N SER A 62 0.08 -6.73 3.27
CA SER A 62 -1.08 -5.84 3.34
C SER A 62 -1.15 -5.17 4.70
N GLY A 63 -1.82 -4.02 4.73
CA GLY A 63 -1.84 -3.22 5.93
C GLY A 63 -2.77 -2.02 5.83
N GLU A 64 -2.50 -1.07 6.70
CA GLU A 64 -3.26 0.16 6.86
C GLU A 64 -2.34 1.36 6.69
N ILE A 65 -2.77 2.35 5.92
CA ILE A 65 -2.03 3.60 5.78
C ILE A 65 -2.09 4.37 7.10
N VAL A 66 -0.94 4.63 7.71
CA VAL A 66 -0.80 5.41 8.94
C VAL A 66 -0.70 6.89 8.64
N ASN A 67 0.08 7.23 7.61
CA ASN A 67 0.28 8.59 7.14
C ASN A 67 0.45 8.57 5.63
N SER A 68 -0.29 9.42 4.92
CA SER A 68 -0.05 9.72 3.52
C SER A 68 0.99 10.84 3.46
N GLY A 69 2.18 10.59 2.90
CA GLY A 69 3.07 11.69 2.54
C GLY A 69 2.35 12.67 1.59
N ASN A 70 2.90 13.87 1.42
CA ASN A 70 2.31 14.97 0.64
C ASN A 70 2.02 14.67 -0.86
N GLY A 71 2.10 13.43 -1.34
CA GLY A 71 2.03 13.06 -2.75
C GLY A 71 1.11 11.89 -3.12
N ALA A 72 0.22 11.40 -2.25
CA ALA A 72 -0.69 10.29 -2.56
C ALA A 72 -2.18 10.73 -2.57
N PRO A 73 -2.64 11.51 -3.57
CA PRO A 73 -3.98 12.12 -3.59
C PRO A 73 -5.12 11.11 -3.63
N ASP A 74 -4.84 9.87 -4.02
CA ASP A 74 -5.84 8.80 -4.06
C ASP A 74 -5.85 7.94 -2.81
N PHE A 75 -5.12 8.30 -1.75
CA PHE A 75 -4.96 7.55 -0.50
C PHE A 75 -5.14 8.43 0.75
N CYS A 76 -5.69 7.85 1.81
CA CYS A 76 -5.89 8.52 3.09
C CYS A 76 -5.44 7.60 4.22
N ALA A 77 -5.08 8.18 5.36
CA ALA A 77 -4.85 7.43 6.58
C ALA A 77 -6.10 6.60 6.96
N GLY A 78 -5.88 5.38 7.45
CA GLY A 78 -6.91 4.38 7.74
C GLY A 78 -7.32 3.50 6.57
N ASP A 79 -6.86 3.79 5.35
CA ASP A 79 -7.16 2.95 4.20
C ASP A 79 -6.42 1.62 4.27
N ARG A 80 -7.14 0.52 3.98
CA ARG A 80 -6.53 -0.79 3.83
C ARG A 80 -6.00 -1.01 2.42
N VAL A 81 -4.77 -1.44 2.35
CA VAL A 81 -4.03 -1.62 1.10
C VAL A 81 -3.36 -2.99 1.06
N ALA A 82 -3.40 -3.61 -0.10
CA ALA A 82 -2.43 -4.63 -0.48
C ALA A 82 -1.36 -3.94 -1.34
N VAL A 83 -0.08 -4.14 -1.00
CA VAL A 83 1.02 -3.48 -1.69
C VAL A 83 1.44 -4.34 -2.88
N PHE A 84 1.38 -3.75 -4.08
CA PHE A 84 1.98 -4.36 -5.25
C PHE A 84 3.51 -4.22 -5.14
N PRO A 85 4.27 -5.32 -5.08
CA PRO A 85 5.66 -5.26 -4.64
C PRO A 85 6.63 -4.69 -5.67
N LEU A 86 6.22 -4.63 -6.94
CA LEU A 86 7.07 -4.20 -8.03
C LEU A 86 6.89 -2.70 -8.31
N ILE A 87 8.01 -2.00 -8.26
CA ILE A 87 8.17 -0.59 -8.65
C ILE A 87 8.82 -0.60 -10.03
N SER A 88 8.20 0.08 -10.99
CA SER A 88 8.72 0.21 -12.38
C SER A 88 8.96 1.67 -12.70
N CYS A 89 9.86 1.98 -13.64
CA CYS A 89 10.23 3.38 -13.93
C CYS A 89 9.11 4.22 -14.57
N GLY A 90 8.04 3.60 -15.06
CA GLY A 90 6.92 4.28 -15.73
C GLY A 90 7.22 4.82 -17.14
N GLN A 91 8.49 5.02 -17.50
CA GLN A 91 8.87 5.75 -18.71
C GLN A 91 9.48 4.91 -19.83
N CYS A 92 9.99 3.69 -19.58
CA CYS A 92 10.61 2.88 -20.65
C CYS A 92 9.59 2.29 -21.64
N SER A 93 10.05 1.76 -22.78
CA SER A 93 9.19 1.12 -23.79
C SER A 93 8.29 0.01 -23.21
N TYR A 94 8.81 -0.78 -22.27
CA TYR A 94 8.01 -1.79 -21.56
C TYR A 94 6.94 -1.18 -20.67
N CYS A 95 7.25 -0.12 -19.91
CA CYS A 95 6.27 0.56 -19.07
C CYS A 95 5.19 1.26 -19.91
N ARG A 96 5.56 1.90 -21.02
CA ARG A 96 4.61 2.54 -21.94
C ARG A 96 3.67 1.54 -22.62
N SER A 97 4.11 0.28 -22.76
CA SER A 97 3.28 -0.83 -23.25
C SER A 97 2.64 -1.65 -22.11
N SER A 98 2.53 -1.09 -20.90
CA SER A 98 1.95 -1.74 -19.70
C SER A 98 2.63 -3.05 -19.26
N ARG A 99 3.82 -3.36 -19.78
CA ARG A 99 4.64 -4.52 -19.42
C ARG A 99 5.61 -4.17 -18.29
N HIS A 100 5.09 -3.64 -17.18
CA HIS A 100 5.89 -3.17 -16.05
C HIS A 100 6.78 -4.26 -15.43
N HIS A 101 6.35 -5.52 -15.50
CA HIS A 101 7.05 -6.66 -14.91
C HIS A 101 8.43 -6.93 -15.52
N ILE A 102 8.67 -6.52 -16.77
CA ILE A 102 9.98 -6.60 -17.46
C ILE A 102 10.65 -5.23 -17.60
N CYS A 103 10.29 -4.26 -16.77
CA CYS A 103 11.02 -3.00 -16.70
C CYS A 103 12.49 -3.27 -16.32
N PRO A 104 13.49 -2.76 -17.06
CA PRO A 104 14.91 -2.97 -16.75
C PRO A 104 15.33 -2.26 -15.45
N ALA A 105 14.63 -1.18 -15.10
CA ALA A 105 14.81 -0.45 -13.85
C ALA A 105 13.80 -0.89 -12.77
N ARG A 106 13.23 -2.10 -12.87
CA ARG A 106 12.30 -2.61 -11.85
C ARG A 106 13.01 -2.82 -10.52
N ARG A 107 12.30 -2.54 -9.44
CA ARG A 107 12.73 -2.75 -8.06
C ARG A 107 11.60 -3.45 -7.30
N VAL A 108 11.92 -4.28 -6.33
CA VAL A 108 10.96 -5.11 -5.61
C VAL A 108 11.17 -5.00 -4.09
N TYR A 109 10.09 -4.82 -3.33
CA TYR A 109 10.12 -4.91 -1.87
C TYR A 109 10.60 -6.30 -1.41
N GLY A 110 11.36 -6.38 -0.33
CA GLY A 110 11.99 -7.62 0.12
C GLY A 110 13.14 -8.12 -0.79
N LEU A 111 13.53 -7.35 -1.82
CA LEU A 111 14.64 -7.67 -2.72
C LEU A 111 15.60 -6.49 -2.83
N ASP A 112 15.12 -5.39 -3.41
CA ASP A 112 15.88 -4.15 -3.63
C ASP A 112 15.65 -3.12 -2.51
N PHE A 113 14.60 -3.32 -1.72
CA PHE A 113 14.19 -2.51 -0.57
C PHE A 113 13.74 -3.43 0.55
N HIS A 114 13.74 -2.94 1.79
CA HIS A 114 13.13 -3.64 2.92
C HIS A 114 11.64 -3.94 2.67
N GLY A 115 11.25 -5.18 2.93
CA GLY A 115 9.92 -5.72 2.68
C GLY A 115 8.98 -5.71 3.88
N GLY A 116 7.89 -6.45 3.75
CA GLY A 116 6.76 -6.50 4.67
C GLY A 116 6.92 -7.39 5.90
N LEU A 117 8.04 -8.10 6.09
CA LEU A 117 8.31 -8.79 7.37
C LEU A 117 8.78 -7.79 8.45
N ALA A 118 8.05 -6.69 8.59
CA ALA A 118 8.28 -5.58 9.52
C ALA A 118 6.95 -4.99 9.97
N GLU A 119 6.96 -4.27 11.09
CA GLU A 119 5.75 -3.58 11.60
C GLU A 119 5.27 -2.46 10.67
N CYS A 120 6.19 -1.78 9.96
CA CYS A 120 5.86 -0.70 9.03
C CYS A 120 6.74 -0.74 7.76
N VAL A 121 6.18 -0.26 6.64
CA VAL A 121 6.89 -0.10 5.35
C VAL A 121 6.50 1.22 4.70
N SER A 122 7.45 1.93 4.10
CA SER A 122 7.14 3.04 3.18
C SER A 122 6.81 2.50 1.79
N ALA A 123 5.59 2.76 1.31
CA ALA A 123 5.09 2.27 0.03
C ALA A 123 4.42 3.35 -0.81
N GLY A 124 4.43 3.25 -2.14
CA GLY A 124 3.51 4.05 -2.98
C GLY A 124 4.08 4.78 -4.19
N ARG A 125 5.40 4.85 -4.37
CA ARG A 125 6.00 5.70 -5.42
C ARG A 125 5.56 5.34 -6.85
N LEU A 126 5.54 4.04 -7.19
CA LEU A 126 5.16 3.49 -8.51
C LEU A 126 4.47 2.11 -8.40
N GLY A 127 4.18 1.68 -7.17
CA GLY A 127 3.49 0.43 -6.87
C GLY A 127 2.00 0.72 -6.75
N ARG A 128 1.20 0.11 -7.61
CA ARG A 128 -0.26 0.20 -7.52
C ARG A 128 -0.70 -0.43 -6.20
N ALA A 129 -0.92 0.37 -5.16
CA ALA A 129 -1.62 -0.13 -3.98
C ALA A 129 -3.09 -0.32 -4.35
N ALA A 130 -3.57 -1.56 -4.29
CA ALA A 130 -4.98 -1.81 -4.48
C ALA A 130 -5.70 -1.52 -3.17
N ARG A 131 -6.61 -0.56 -3.18
CA ARG A 131 -7.57 -0.37 -2.09
C ARG A 131 -8.40 -1.63 -1.95
N GLN A 132 -8.30 -2.33 -0.83
CA GLN A 132 -9.22 -3.41 -0.55
C GLN A 132 -10.59 -2.80 -0.19
N ARG A 133 -11.56 -2.93 -1.10
CA ARG A 133 -12.95 -2.62 -0.79
C ARG A 133 -13.38 -3.55 0.35
N ARG A 134 -14.00 -3.03 1.41
CA ARG A 134 -14.76 -3.89 2.33
C ARG A 134 -15.75 -4.69 1.48
N PRO A 135 -15.90 -6.01 1.66
CA PRO A 135 -17.16 -6.64 1.27
C PRO A 135 -18.26 -5.81 1.94
N ARG A 136 -19.32 -5.47 1.20
CA ARG A 136 -20.48 -4.84 1.83
C ARG A 136 -20.91 -5.81 2.94
N ALA A 137 -20.86 -5.37 4.19
CA ALA A 137 -21.62 -6.04 5.23
C ALA A 137 -23.09 -5.79 4.88
N GLY A 138 -23.66 -6.72 4.15
CA GLY A 138 -25.04 -6.76 3.72
C GLY A 138 -25.36 -8.22 3.41
N PRO A 139 -26.57 -8.69 3.71
CA PRO A 139 -26.95 -10.06 3.42
C PRO A 139 -26.74 -10.33 1.92
N LEU A 140 -26.34 -11.56 1.60
CA LEU A 140 -26.23 -12.08 0.22
C LEU A 140 -27.60 -11.92 -0.46
N ALA A 141 -27.83 -10.76 -1.08
CA ALA A 141 -29.00 -10.53 -1.90
C ALA A 141 -28.69 -11.10 -3.30
N LEU A 142 -29.35 -12.21 -3.63
CA LEU A 142 -29.56 -12.65 -5.00
C LEU A 142 -30.08 -11.45 -5.80
N GLY A 143 -29.27 -10.94 -6.73
CA GLY A 143 -29.57 -9.69 -7.45
C GLY A 143 -30.68 -9.87 -8.48
N PRO A 144 -31.60 -8.90 -8.65
CA PRO A 144 -32.49 -8.90 -9.79
C PRO A 144 -31.78 -8.41 -11.07
N ARG A 145 -32.35 -8.84 -12.20
CA ARG A 145 -31.90 -8.67 -13.58
C ARG A 145 -31.57 -7.22 -13.95
N GLN A 146 -30.62 -7.08 -14.87
CA GLN A 146 -30.21 -5.81 -15.48
C GLN A 146 -31.32 -5.25 -16.37
N ASP A 147 -31.75 -4.02 -16.08
CA ASP A 147 -32.51 -3.16 -16.99
C ASP A 147 -31.81 -1.79 -17.13
N GLY A 148 -30.87 -1.75 -18.08
CA GLY A 148 -30.86 -0.78 -19.18
C GLY A 148 -30.93 0.74 -18.95
N ARG A 149 -30.81 1.29 -17.74
CA ARG A 149 -30.75 2.76 -17.53
C ARG A 149 -29.57 3.19 -16.67
N GLY A 150 -28.72 4.02 -17.26
CA GLY A 150 -27.48 4.51 -16.68
C GLY A 150 -27.69 5.22 -15.35
N VAL A 151 -27.18 4.62 -14.27
CA VAL A 151 -27.08 5.26 -12.97
C VAL A 151 -25.92 6.27 -13.01
N ARG A 152 -26.24 7.56 -13.07
CA ARG A 152 -25.29 8.63 -12.78
C ARG A 152 -24.79 8.45 -11.34
N ARG A 153 -23.51 8.13 -11.17
CA ARG A 153 -22.88 7.97 -9.84
C ARG A 153 -22.56 9.34 -9.26
N GLY A 154 -23.31 9.78 -8.27
CA GLY A 154 -22.95 10.93 -7.43
C GLY A 154 -21.77 10.62 -6.49
N PRO A 155 -21.13 11.65 -5.91
CA PRO A 155 -19.97 11.48 -5.03
C PRO A 155 -20.35 10.67 -3.78
N HIS A 156 -19.73 9.52 -3.59
CA HIS A 156 -19.95 8.68 -2.42
C HIS A 156 -19.08 9.15 -1.24
N TRP A 157 -19.70 9.75 -0.23
CA TRP A 157 -19.09 10.20 1.01
C TRP A 157 -18.82 9.03 1.97
N ARG A 158 -17.62 8.93 2.55
CA ARG A 158 -17.29 7.89 3.56
C ARG A 158 -16.42 8.45 4.67
N SER A 159 -16.86 8.25 5.91
CA SER A 159 -16.13 8.61 7.14
C SER A 159 -15.15 7.50 7.55
N GLY A 160 -13.92 7.87 7.94
CA GLY A 160 -12.99 7.02 8.71
C GLY A 160 -12.66 7.67 10.06
N ARG A 161 -12.34 6.88 11.10
CA ARG A 161 -11.93 7.38 12.43
C ARG A 161 -10.45 7.07 12.69
N LEU A 162 -9.70 8.08 13.15
CA LEU A 162 -8.35 7.96 13.71
C LEU A 162 -8.29 8.81 15.00
N GLY A 163 -7.95 8.21 16.14
CA GLY A 163 -7.80 8.93 17.42
C GLY A 163 -9.03 9.74 17.86
N GLY A 164 -10.25 9.31 17.48
CA GLY A 164 -11.49 10.05 17.75
C GLY A 164 -11.80 11.22 16.81
N LYS A 165 -10.98 11.47 15.78
CA LYS A 165 -11.22 12.47 14.71
C LYS A 165 -11.78 11.80 13.45
N VAL A 166 -12.70 12.48 12.77
CA VAL A 166 -13.30 12.03 11.50
C VAL A 166 -12.51 12.65 10.35
N LEU A 167 -11.97 11.81 9.48
CA LEU A 167 -11.29 12.27 8.26
C LEU A 167 -12.27 12.33 7.10
N TRP A 168 -12.30 13.47 6.43
CA TRP A 168 -13.19 13.73 5.30
C TRP A 168 -12.41 13.80 4.00
N ARG A 169 -13.06 13.39 2.91
CA ARG A 169 -12.56 13.50 1.54
C ARG A 169 -13.32 14.58 0.81
N GLU A 170 -12.59 15.53 0.25
CA GLU A 170 -13.12 16.48 -0.72
C GLU A 170 -12.36 16.37 -2.03
N PRO A 171 -13.01 16.56 -3.19
CA PRO A 171 -12.32 16.73 -4.46
C PRO A 171 -11.35 17.91 -4.36
N ALA A 172 -10.07 17.69 -4.68
CA ALA A 172 -9.10 18.78 -4.75
C ALA A 172 -9.36 19.62 -6.02
N ARG A 173 -9.18 20.95 -5.95
CA ARG A 173 -9.21 21.83 -7.13
C ARG A 173 -8.02 21.45 -8.03
N GLY A 174 -8.25 20.61 -9.03
CA GLY A 174 -7.19 20.06 -9.90
C GLY A 174 -7.29 18.54 -10.16
N GLY A 175 -8.25 17.84 -9.55
CA GLY A 175 -8.39 16.38 -9.66
C GLY A 175 -7.70 15.65 -8.51
N GLY A 176 -8.26 14.52 -8.09
CA GLY A 176 -7.84 13.77 -6.89
C GLY A 176 -8.66 14.12 -5.63
N TYR A 177 -8.31 13.51 -4.50
CA TYR A 177 -8.99 13.71 -3.21
C TYR A 177 -8.02 14.30 -2.17
N GLN A 178 -8.44 15.34 -1.45
CA GLN A 178 -7.68 15.88 -0.32
C GLN A 178 -8.28 15.36 0.99
N CYS A 179 -7.41 14.94 1.91
CA CYS A 179 -7.82 14.54 3.26
C CYS A 179 -7.83 15.76 4.18
N LYS A 180 -8.99 16.11 4.73
CA LYS A 180 -9.13 17.14 5.76
C LYS A 180 -9.47 16.49 7.09
N SER A 181 -8.77 16.90 8.15
CA SER A 181 -9.21 16.65 9.52
C SER A 181 -10.25 17.70 9.89
N LEU A 182 -11.49 17.30 10.14
CA LEU A 182 -12.50 18.17 10.74
C LEU A 182 -12.66 17.86 12.23
N GLY A 183 -13.03 18.87 13.01
CA GLY A 183 -13.43 18.70 14.41
C GLY A 183 -14.64 17.76 14.52
N LYS A 184 -14.86 17.16 15.70
CA LYS A 184 -15.95 16.18 15.94
C LYS A 184 -17.34 16.69 15.53
N ASP A 185 -17.54 18.01 15.53
CA ASP A 185 -18.83 18.67 15.31
C ASP A 185 -18.91 19.43 13.97
N GLU A 186 -17.87 19.41 13.15
CA GLU A 186 -17.86 20.05 11.85
C GLU A 186 -18.30 19.06 10.75
N ARG A 187 -19.48 19.29 10.17
CA ARG A 187 -19.87 18.69 8.89
C ARG A 187 -19.47 19.64 7.76
N PRO A 188 -18.92 19.12 6.64
CA PRO A 188 -18.65 19.96 5.48
C PRO A 188 -19.96 20.57 4.96
N ARG A 189 -19.94 21.87 4.67
CA ARG A 189 -21.08 22.58 4.08
C ARG A 189 -21.34 22.03 2.68
N ARG A 190 -22.62 21.80 2.37
CA ARG A 190 -23.11 21.18 1.13
C ARG A 190 -22.78 21.98 -0.11
#